data_AF-A0A6L6WRG1-F1
#
_entry.id   AF-A0A6L6WRG1-F1
#
_cell.length_a   1.000
_cell.length_b   1.000
_cell.length_c   1.000
_cell.angle_alpha   90.00
_cell.angle_beta   90.00
_cell.angle_gamma   90.00
#
_symmetry.space_group_name_H-M   'P 1'
#
loop_
_entity.id
_entity.type
_entity.pdbx_description
1 polymer ?
#
loop_
_entity_poly.entity_id
_entity_poly.type
_entity_poly.pdbx_seq_one_letter_code
_entity_poly.pdbx_strand_id
1 'polypeptide(L)'
;MTRDVTESLRIFVVPGGMLLTPQQNAGQVCVWCPRSLHPGEGVDLGGSGPWWPHACLSCYEAQTRVLATYLDWADHADGCTLCKAAPPCDTAHTMGTDHIDALCRIAKPALCSDCHRITEPHTFRPHRTVGTSGMRFGYLHHKPCHARRQSGA
;
A
#
# COMPACT_ATOMS: atom_id res chain seq x y z
N MET A 1 1.79 9.28 17.88
CA MET A 1 1.02 10.12 16.94
C MET A 1 0.94 9.36 15.63
N THR A 2 -0.26 8.98 15.18
CA THR A 2 -0.43 8.24 13.92
C THR A 2 -0.39 9.24 12.76
N ARG A 3 0.41 8.97 11.73
CA ARG A 3 0.46 9.79 10.51
C ARG A 3 -0.93 9.92 9.89
N ASP A 4 -1.37 11.14 9.59
CA ASP A 4 -2.55 11.33 8.75
C ASP A 4 -2.20 10.95 7.32
N VAL A 5 -2.88 9.93 6.80
CA VAL A 5 -2.67 9.38 5.46
C VAL A 5 -3.92 9.50 4.59
N THR A 6 -4.94 10.26 5.01
CA THR A 6 -6.25 10.29 4.34
C THR A 6 -6.15 10.65 2.86
N GLU A 7 -5.42 11.71 2.52
CA GLU A 7 -5.22 12.11 1.12
C GLU A 7 -4.38 11.07 0.36
N SER A 8 -3.34 10.53 0.99
CA SER A 8 -2.50 9.49 0.38
C SER A 8 -3.29 8.20 0.12
N LEU A 9 -4.24 7.87 1.01
CA LEU A 9 -5.12 6.73 0.86
C LEU A 9 -5.94 6.87 -0.43
N ARG A 10 -6.56 8.04 -0.63
CA ARG A 10 -7.33 8.36 -1.83
C ARG A 10 -6.50 8.22 -3.11
N ILE A 11 -5.27 8.76 -3.11
CA ILE A 11 -4.43 8.81 -4.31
C ILE A 11 -3.86 7.43 -4.66
N PHE A 12 -3.48 6.64 -3.66
CA PHE A 12 -2.61 5.48 -3.89
C PHE A 12 -3.24 4.12 -3.57
N VAL A 13 -4.31 4.08 -2.78
CA VAL A 13 -4.89 2.83 -2.27
C VAL A 13 -6.32 2.62 -2.75
N VAL A 14 -7.08 3.70 -2.95
CA VAL A 14 -8.46 3.61 -3.47
C VAL A 14 -8.41 3.22 -4.96
N PRO A 15 -9.11 2.15 -5.38
CA PRO A 15 -9.18 1.78 -6.78
C PRO A 15 -9.82 2.88 -7.62
N GLY A 16 -9.27 3.13 -8.82
CA GLY A 16 -9.89 4.04 -9.77
C GLY A 16 -11.28 3.56 -10.20
N GLY A 17 -12.18 4.48 -10.55
CA GLY A 17 -13.60 4.17 -10.77
C GLY A 17 -13.88 3.11 -11.85
N MET A 18 -12.99 2.93 -12.82
CA MET A 18 -13.08 1.88 -13.85
C MET A 18 -12.92 0.46 -13.30
N LEU A 19 -12.33 0.31 -12.12
CA LEU A 19 -12.13 -0.98 -11.44
C LEU A 19 -13.22 -1.29 -10.41
N LEU A 20 -14.10 -0.34 -10.13
CA LEU A 20 -15.16 -0.44 -9.14
C LEU A 20 -16.49 -0.76 -9.81
N THR A 21 -17.36 -1.49 -9.11
CA THR A 21 -18.75 -1.66 -9.55
C THR A 21 -19.51 -0.33 -9.45
N PRO A 22 -20.65 -0.18 -10.15
CA PRO A 22 -21.48 1.01 -10.01
C PRO A 22 -21.89 1.31 -8.56
N GLN A 23 -22.16 0.28 -7.76
CA GLN A 23 -22.53 0.42 -6.36
C GLN A 23 -21.36 0.90 -5.50
N GLN A 24 -20.14 0.42 -5.77
CA GLN A 24 -18.94 0.91 -5.09
C GLN A 24 -18.59 2.35 -5.49
N ASN A 25 -18.74 2.68 -6.77
CA ASN A 25 -18.58 4.05 -7.27
C ASN A 25 -19.58 5.02 -6.64
N ALA A 26 -20.80 4.56 -6.35
CA ALA A 26 -21.84 5.35 -5.69
C ALA A 26 -21.76 5.35 -4.14
N GLY A 27 -20.73 4.75 -3.54
CA GLY A 27 -20.56 4.70 -2.09
C GLY A 27 -21.53 3.75 -1.35
N GLN A 28 -22.28 2.90 -2.07
CA GLN A 28 -23.27 1.98 -1.49
C GLN A 28 -22.64 0.65 -1.01
N VAL A 29 -21.42 0.36 -1.46
CA VAL A 29 -20.66 -0.84 -1.08
C VAL A 29 -19.23 -0.42 -0.80
N CYS A 30 -18.61 -1.01 0.22
CA CYS A 30 -17.21 -0.76 0.53
C CYS A 30 -16.32 -1.05 -0.68
N VAL A 31 -15.36 -0.17 -0.96
CA VAL A 31 -14.43 -0.36 -2.09
C VAL A 31 -13.47 -1.54 -1.93
N TRP A 32 -13.31 -2.08 -0.71
CA TRP A 32 -12.36 -3.17 -0.43
C TRP A 32 -13.00 -4.49 0.04
N CYS A 33 -14.31 -4.52 0.29
CA CYS A 33 -14.98 -5.73 0.73
C CYS A 33 -16.45 -5.74 0.28
N PRO A 34 -17.16 -6.88 0.30
CA PRO A 34 -18.53 -6.96 -0.25
C PRO A 34 -19.60 -6.34 0.67
N ARG A 35 -19.20 -5.65 1.76
CA ARG A 35 -20.15 -5.06 2.71
C ARG A 35 -20.91 -3.90 2.07
N SER A 36 -22.24 -4.02 2.06
CA SER A 36 -23.15 -2.91 1.78
C SER A 36 -23.09 -1.85 2.87
N LEU A 37 -23.22 -0.59 2.48
CA LEU A 37 -23.22 0.58 3.35
C LEU A 37 -24.59 1.25 3.24
N HIS A 38 -25.23 1.48 4.39
CA HIS A 38 -26.47 2.25 4.41
C HIS A 38 -26.19 3.74 4.16
N PRO A 39 -27.18 4.54 3.75
CA PRO A 39 -27.01 5.98 3.62
C PRO A 39 -26.46 6.61 4.92
N GLY A 40 -25.36 7.34 4.82
CA GLY A 40 -24.65 7.94 5.97
C GLY A 40 -23.73 6.98 6.73
N GLU A 41 -23.64 5.71 6.32
CA GLU A 41 -22.66 4.75 6.83
C GLU A 41 -21.38 4.78 5.98
N GLY A 42 -20.24 4.52 6.62
CA GLY A 42 -18.95 4.43 5.96
C GLY A 42 -18.16 5.73 6.00
N VAL A 43 -16.90 5.62 5.61
CA VAL A 43 -15.95 6.72 5.54
C VAL A 43 -15.87 7.18 4.08
N ASP A 44 -16.18 8.44 3.84
CA ASP A 44 -16.00 9.09 2.55
C ASP A 44 -14.49 9.14 2.23
N LEU A 45 -14.10 8.58 1.08
CA LEU A 45 -12.71 8.55 0.62
C LEU A 45 -12.38 9.72 -0.32
N GLY A 46 -13.29 10.70 -0.40
CA GLY A 46 -13.32 11.76 -1.39
C GLY A 46 -13.80 11.27 -2.74
N GLY A 47 -13.65 12.10 -3.76
CA GLY A 47 -14.00 11.76 -5.13
C GLY A 47 -14.56 12.95 -5.89
N SER A 48 -15.05 12.70 -7.09
CA SER A 48 -15.66 13.73 -7.93
C SER A 48 -16.69 13.14 -8.89
N GLY A 49 -17.82 13.82 -9.05
CA GLY A 49 -18.88 13.41 -9.97
C GLY A 49 -19.47 12.04 -9.62
N PRO A 50 -19.54 11.09 -10.57
CA PRO A 50 -20.11 9.76 -10.32
C PRO A 50 -19.17 8.84 -9.54
N TRP A 51 -17.93 9.27 -9.25
CA TRP A 51 -16.96 8.53 -8.46
C TRP A 51 -16.93 9.10 -7.04
N TRP A 52 -17.69 8.47 -6.13
CA TRP A 52 -17.79 8.82 -4.71
C TRP A 52 -17.58 7.58 -3.82
N PRO A 53 -16.37 7.01 -3.84
CA PRO A 53 -16.04 5.79 -3.12
C PRO A 53 -16.15 5.94 -1.59
N HIS A 54 -16.72 4.93 -0.94
CA HIS A 54 -16.78 4.82 0.51
C HIS A 54 -16.14 3.51 1.00
N ALA A 55 -15.67 3.52 2.24
CA ALA A 55 -15.21 2.31 2.92
C ALA A 55 -16.00 2.05 4.19
N CYS A 56 -16.19 0.78 4.55
CA CYS A 56 -16.55 0.47 5.92
C CYS A 56 -15.38 0.82 6.86
N LEU A 57 -15.69 1.15 8.11
CA LEU A 57 -14.69 1.59 9.10
C LEU A 57 -13.53 0.59 9.25
N SER A 58 -13.83 -0.70 9.31
CA SER A 58 -12.80 -1.75 9.47
C SER A 58 -11.81 -1.78 8.30
N CYS A 59 -12.28 -1.63 7.06
CA CYS A 59 -11.39 -1.60 5.90
C CYS A 59 -10.63 -0.28 5.82
N TYR A 60 -11.26 0.84 6.17
CA TYR A 60 -10.60 2.14 6.24
C TYR A 60 -9.43 2.12 7.24
N GLU A 61 -9.64 1.64 8.46
CA GLU A 61 -8.60 1.53 9.49
C GLU A 61 -7.47 0.60 9.06
N ALA A 62 -7.81 -0.55 8.47
CA ALA A 62 -6.82 -1.53 8.03
C ALA A 62 -5.95 -0.99 6.89
N GLN A 63 -6.54 -0.34 5.88
CA GLN A 63 -5.80 0.25 4.76
C GLN A 63 -4.97 1.46 5.22
N THR A 64 -5.51 2.28 6.11
CA THR A 64 -4.79 3.39 6.75
C THR A 64 -3.55 2.87 7.48
N ARG A 65 -3.68 1.78 8.26
CA ARG A 65 -2.56 1.16 8.96
C ARG A 65 -1.51 0.62 7.98
N VAL A 66 -1.92 -0.09 6.92
CA VAL A 66 -0.99 -0.61 5.90
C VAL A 66 -0.20 0.53 5.25
N LEU A 67 -0.87 1.61 4.88
CA LEU A 67 -0.22 2.75 4.24
C LEU A 67 0.70 3.51 5.20
N ALA A 68 0.27 3.73 6.44
CA ALA A 68 1.09 4.41 7.45
C ALA A 68 2.38 3.63 7.74
N THR A 69 2.28 2.32 8.00
CA THR A 69 3.48 1.48 8.24
C THR A 69 4.41 1.44 7.04
N TYR A 70 3.86 1.42 5.82
CA TYR A 70 4.67 1.49 4.60
C TYR A 70 5.45 2.81 4.52
N LEU A 71 4.76 3.94 4.69
CA LEU A 71 5.36 5.26 4.52
C LEU A 71 6.42 5.53 5.58
N ASP A 72 6.16 5.18 6.83
CA ASP A 72 7.13 5.31 7.91
C ASP A 72 8.37 4.45 7.62
N TRP A 73 8.18 3.22 7.15
CA TRP A 73 9.26 2.33 6.78
C TRP A 73 10.08 2.86 5.60
N ALA A 74 9.43 3.36 4.56
CA ALA A 74 10.07 3.94 3.38
C ALA A 74 10.85 5.22 3.71
N ASP A 75 10.27 6.10 4.54
CA ASP A 75 10.94 7.33 4.97
C ASP A 75 12.17 7.01 5.85
N HIS A 76 12.07 6.01 6.73
CA HIS A 76 13.23 5.52 7.46
C HIS A 76 14.32 4.95 6.53
N ALA A 77 13.95 4.09 5.59
CA ALA A 77 14.90 3.47 4.67
C ALA A 77 15.65 4.52 3.82
N ASP A 78 14.97 5.57 3.40
CA ASP A 78 15.56 6.66 2.60
C ASP A 78 16.42 7.62 3.45
N GLY A 79 16.07 7.82 4.72
CA GLY A 79 16.77 8.73 5.64
C GLY A 79 17.94 8.10 6.41
N CYS A 80 17.90 6.80 6.68
CA CYS A 80 18.81 6.14 7.63
C CYS A 80 20.18 5.84 6.99
N THR A 81 21.26 6.33 7.62
CA THR A 81 22.65 6.10 7.18
C THR A 81 23.07 4.63 7.31
N LEU A 82 22.59 3.92 8.33
CA LEU A 82 22.84 2.49 8.51
C LEU A 82 22.21 1.67 7.38
N CYS A 83 20.96 1.98 7.01
CA CYS A 83 20.30 1.36 5.86
C CYS A 83 21.03 1.64 4.54
N LYS A 84 21.69 2.80 4.39
CA LYS A 84 22.50 3.10 3.20
C LYS A 84 23.81 2.33 3.16
N ALA A 85 24.42 2.08 4.32
CA ALA A 85 25.70 1.37 4.43
C ALA A 85 25.53 -0.16 4.34
N ALA A 86 24.57 -0.72 5.07
CA ALA A 86 24.31 -2.16 5.17
C ALA A 86 22.81 -2.44 5.45
N PRO A 87 21.94 -2.43 4.43
CA PRO A 87 20.50 -2.61 4.62
C PRO A 87 20.09 -4.07 4.87
N PRO A 88 18.99 -4.30 5.64
CA PRO A 88 18.29 -3.35 6.50
C PRO A 88 18.97 -3.22 7.88
N CYS A 89 18.84 -2.06 8.54
CA CYS A 89 19.15 -1.96 9.98
C CYS A 89 18.00 -2.55 10.82
N ASP A 90 18.25 -2.81 12.11
CA ASP A 90 17.28 -3.44 13.02
C ASP A 90 15.94 -2.68 13.08
N THR A 91 15.97 -1.34 13.11
CA THR A 91 14.74 -0.54 13.08
C THR A 91 13.96 -0.74 11.79
N ALA A 92 14.63 -0.67 10.63
CA ALA A 92 13.99 -0.92 9.35
C ALA A 92 13.45 -2.35 9.25
N HIS A 93 14.12 -3.31 9.89
CA HIS A 93 13.67 -4.69 9.95
C HIS A 93 12.36 -4.83 10.74
N THR A 94 12.27 -4.25 11.94
CA THR A 94 11.03 -4.22 12.73
C THR A 94 9.88 -3.56 11.98
N MET A 95 10.13 -2.40 11.36
CA MET A 95 9.11 -1.68 10.58
C MET A 95 8.60 -2.50 9.39
N GLY A 96 9.50 -3.26 8.73
CA GLY A 96 9.13 -4.18 7.66
C GLY A 96 8.22 -5.32 8.15
N THR A 97 8.49 -5.87 9.32
CA THR A 97 7.62 -6.89 9.96
C THR A 97 6.25 -6.32 10.29
N ASP A 98 6.19 -5.15 10.94
CA ASP A 98 4.92 -4.49 11.29
C ASP A 98 4.08 -4.21 10.04
N HIS A 99 4.74 -3.88 8.93
CA HIS A 99 4.08 -3.67 7.66
C HIS A 99 3.52 -4.97 7.04
N ILE A 100 4.28 -6.07 7.06
CA ILE A 100 3.76 -7.38 6.62
C ILE A 100 2.58 -7.82 7.46
N ASP A 101 2.65 -7.65 8.78
CA ASP A 101 1.55 -7.99 9.68
C ASP A 101 0.28 -7.18 9.35
N ALA A 102 0.44 -5.90 8.98
CA ALA A 102 -0.67 -5.08 8.51
C ALA A 102 -1.27 -5.60 7.18
N LEU A 103 -0.43 -6.02 6.23
CA LEU A 103 -0.86 -6.59 4.95
C LEU A 103 -1.60 -7.93 5.12
N CYS A 104 -1.10 -8.81 5.99
CA CYS A 104 -1.72 -10.09 6.30
C CYS A 104 -3.17 -9.93 6.80
N ARG A 105 -3.44 -8.89 7.60
CA ARG A 105 -4.80 -8.60 8.12
C ARG A 105 -5.80 -8.24 7.03
N ILE A 106 -5.35 -7.78 5.87
CA ILE A 106 -6.21 -7.49 4.70
C ILE A 106 -6.03 -8.53 3.59
N ALA A 107 -5.40 -9.67 3.87
CA ALA A 107 -5.11 -10.74 2.92
C ALA A 107 -4.42 -10.25 1.62
N LYS A 108 -3.60 -9.20 1.72
CA LYS A 108 -2.87 -8.63 0.57
C LYS A 108 -1.43 -9.15 0.59
N PRO A 109 -0.96 -9.83 -0.46
CA PRO A 109 0.44 -10.24 -0.53
C PRO A 109 1.34 -9.02 -0.80
N ALA A 110 2.53 -9.01 -0.19
CA ALA A 110 3.62 -8.17 -0.64
C ALA A 110 4.32 -8.88 -1.82
N LEU A 111 4.33 -8.24 -3.00
CA LEU A 111 4.91 -8.79 -4.22
C LEU A 111 6.11 -7.96 -4.66
N CYS A 112 7.21 -8.63 -5.00
CA CYS A 112 8.38 -7.96 -5.56
C CYS A 112 8.02 -7.31 -6.89
N SER A 113 8.32 -6.02 -7.06
CA SER A 113 8.01 -5.27 -8.27
C SER A 113 8.76 -5.76 -9.52
N ASP A 114 9.86 -6.50 -9.35
CA ASP A 114 10.65 -7.04 -10.47
C ASP A 114 10.18 -8.45 -10.90
N CYS A 115 9.93 -9.35 -9.95
CA CYS A 115 9.67 -10.77 -10.26
C CYS A 115 8.25 -11.24 -9.90
N HIS A 116 7.44 -10.39 -9.29
CA HIS A 116 6.08 -10.67 -8.81
C HIS A 116 5.96 -11.86 -7.86
N ARG A 117 7.06 -12.33 -7.27
CA ARG A 117 7.02 -13.34 -6.20
C ARG A 117 6.63 -12.70 -4.89
N ILE A 118 5.91 -13.47 -4.06
CA ILE A 118 5.60 -13.08 -2.69
C ILE A 118 6.91 -12.86 -1.93
N THR A 119 7.00 -11.72 -1.25
CA THR A 119 8.14 -11.37 -0.44
C THR A 119 7.92 -11.87 0.99
N GLU A 120 8.87 -12.65 1.50
CA GLU A 120 8.89 -13.03 2.91
C GLU A 120 9.45 -11.90 3.77
N PRO A 121 8.98 -11.70 5.01
CA PRO A 121 9.59 -10.79 5.97
C PRO A 121 11.13 -10.83 5.89
N HIS A 122 11.78 -9.67 5.97
CA HIS A 122 13.24 -9.54 6.03
C HIS A 122 14.01 -9.81 4.73
N THR A 123 13.34 -10.21 3.65
CA THR A 123 14.00 -10.42 2.34
C THR A 123 13.85 -9.26 1.36
N PHE A 124 13.08 -8.23 1.74
CA PHE A 124 12.70 -7.14 0.86
C PHE A 124 12.67 -5.79 1.59
N ARG A 125 12.79 -4.73 0.79
CA ARG A 125 12.78 -3.32 1.19
C ARG A 125 11.60 -2.59 0.53
N PRO A 126 11.15 -1.46 1.11
CA PRO A 126 10.15 -0.64 0.45
C PRO A 126 10.79 -0.02 -0.79
N HIS A 127 9.99 0.16 -1.83
CA HIS A 127 10.44 0.74 -3.08
C HIS A 127 9.41 1.74 -3.60
N ARG A 128 9.85 2.99 -3.72
CA ARG A 128 9.07 4.06 -4.34
C ARG A 128 9.59 4.32 -5.75
N THR A 129 8.69 4.34 -6.72
CA THR A 129 9.01 4.76 -8.09
C THR A 129 8.08 5.88 -8.52
N VAL A 130 8.59 6.79 -9.34
CA VAL A 130 7.76 7.79 -10.00
C VAL A 130 7.37 7.23 -11.37
N GLY A 131 6.10 6.90 -11.53
CA GLY A 131 5.51 6.54 -12.82
C GLY A 131 4.88 7.74 -13.51
N THR A 132 4.35 7.51 -14.72
CA THR A 132 3.62 8.52 -15.50
C THR A 132 2.37 9.05 -14.82
N SER A 133 1.75 8.26 -13.93
CA SER A 133 0.57 8.63 -13.15
C SER A 133 0.88 9.02 -11.70
N GLY A 134 2.15 9.27 -11.38
CA GLY A 134 2.60 9.64 -10.04
C GLY A 134 3.36 8.54 -9.29
N MET A 135 3.45 8.67 -7.98
CA MET A 135 4.24 7.78 -7.14
C MET A 135 3.60 6.39 -7.02
N ARG A 136 4.42 5.35 -7.18
CA ARG A 136 4.03 3.95 -7.02
C ARG A 136 4.79 3.36 -5.84
N PHE A 137 4.06 2.66 -5.00
CA PHE A 137 4.59 1.92 -3.86
C PHE A 137 4.72 0.45 -4.23
N GLY A 138 5.89 -0.11 -3.97
CA GLY A 138 6.21 -1.50 -4.23
C GLY A 138 7.24 -2.04 -3.26
N TYR A 139 7.74 -3.23 -3.58
CA TYR A 139 8.71 -3.95 -2.76
C TYR A 139 9.81 -4.47 -3.68
N LEU A 140 11.06 -4.45 -3.22
CA LEU A 140 12.18 -5.07 -3.93
C LEU A 140 12.94 -5.98 -2.98
N HIS A 141 13.56 -7.04 -3.49
CA HIS A 141 14.47 -7.85 -2.67
C HIS A 141 15.67 -7.01 -2.16
N HIS A 142 16.16 -7.33 -0.96
CA HIS A 142 17.42 -6.78 -0.45
C HIS A 142 18.61 -7.25 -1.29
N LYS A 143 18.61 -8.52 -1.68
CA LYS A 143 19.60 -9.10 -2.62
C LYS A 143 19.14 -8.88 -4.07
N PRO A 144 20.06 -8.88 -5.05
CA PRO A 144 19.69 -8.78 -6.46
C PRO A 144 18.57 -9.77 -6.81
N CYS A 145 17.50 -9.26 -7.42
CA CYS A 145 16.41 -10.10 -7.88
C CYS A 145 16.93 -10.98 -9.03
N HIS A 146 16.92 -12.30 -8.84
CA HIS A 146 17.40 -13.25 -9.85
C HIS A 146 16.53 -13.28 -11.13
N ALA A 147 15.35 -12.65 -11.13
CA ALA A 147 14.56 -12.47 -12.34
C ALA A 147 15.15 -11.44 -13.32
N ARG A 148 16.11 -10.62 -12.86
CA ARG A 148 16.79 -9.61 -13.69
C ARG A 148 17.88 -10.25 -14.55
N ARG A 149 17.47 -11.09 -15.51
CA ARG A 149 18.29 -11.49 -16.68
C ARG A 149 17.54 -11.46 -18.02
N GLN A 150 16.31 -10.96 -18.10
CA GLN A 150 15.58 -10.86 -19.37
C GLN A 150 14.85 -9.52 -19.53
N SER A 151 15.61 -8.43 -19.58
CA SER A 151 15.17 -7.16 -20.18
C SER A 151 16.43 -6.37 -20.57
N GLY A 152 17.24 -6.99 -21.43
CA GLY A 152 18.25 -6.28 -22.22
C GLY A 152 17.66 -6.08 -23.60
N ALA A 153 17.45 -4.81 -23.96
CA ALA A 153 17.46 -4.37 -25.35
C ALA A 153 18.84 -4.63 -25.98
#